data_AF-A0A847FV32-F1
#
_entry.id   AF-A0A847FV32-F1
#
_cell.length_a   1.000
_cell.length_b   1.000
_cell.length_c   1.000
_cell.angle_alpha   90.00
_cell.angle_beta   90.00
_cell.angle_gamma   90.00
#
_symmetry.space_group_name_H-M   'P 1'
#
loop_
_entity.id
_entity.type
_entity.pdbx_description
1 polymer ?
#
loop_
_entity_poly.entity_id
_entity_poly.type
_entity_poly.pdbx_seq_one_letter_code
_entity_poly.pdbx_strand_id
1 'polypeptide(L)'
;MAHLPRKKASRQQISATGWVVPENIRCVQCGICSFYCPIDIDVRRHAWLGEPVKDSHCITCGECVARCPRGVLAFGDSDLAARRG
;
A
#
# COMPACT_ATOMS: atom_id res chain seq x y z
N MET A 1 -33.40 3.10 34.32
CA MET A 1 -32.10 2.38 34.36
C MET A 1 -31.76 2.01 32.92
N ALA A 2 -31.07 2.91 32.20
CA ALA A 2 -30.75 2.70 30.79
C ALA A 2 -29.48 1.85 30.66
N HIS A 3 -29.62 0.62 30.17
CA HIS A 3 -28.48 -0.20 29.78
C HIS A 3 -27.90 0.36 28.47
N LEU A 4 -26.85 1.17 28.57
CA LEU A 4 -26.04 1.58 27.42
C LEU A 4 -25.30 0.33 26.89
N PRO A 5 -25.51 -0.09 25.62
CA PRO A 5 -24.71 -1.16 25.06
C PRO A 5 -23.26 -0.68 24.94
N ARG A 6 -22.36 -1.28 25.73
CA ARG A 6 -20.92 -1.14 25.55
C ARG A 6 -20.60 -1.57 24.12
N LYS A 7 -20.38 -0.60 23.22
CA LYS A 7 -19.78 -0.87 21.91
C LYS A 7 -18.47 -1.61 22.20
N LYS A 8 -18.45 -2.93 21.95
CA LYS A 8 -17.21 -3.69 21.92
C LYS A 8 -16.41 -3.04 20.80
N ALA A 9 -15.42 -2.22 21.18
CA ALA A 9 -14.37 -1.81 20.27
C ALA A 9 -13.77 -3.12 19.76
N SER A 10 -14.17 -3.52 18.54
CA SER A 10 -13.55 -4.64 17.87
C SER A 10 -12.08 -4.29 17.75
N ARG A 11 -11.21 -5.29 17.91
CA ARG A 11 -9.75 -5.21 17.75
C ARG A 11 -9.26 -4.67 16.39
N GLN A 12 -10.16 -4.15 15.56
CA GLN A 12 -9.95 -3.82 14.16
C GLN A 12 -9.70 -2.32 13.91
N GLN A 13 -9.70 -1.48 14.95
CA GLN A 13 -9.46 -0.04 14.81
C GLN A 13 -8.00 0.34 15.15
N ILE A 14 -7.04 -0.35 14.55
CA ILE A 14 -5.77 0.26 14.19
C ILE A 14 -5.90 0.43 12.69
N SER A 15 -6.16 1.66 12.22
CA SER A 15 -6.20 1.95 10.80
C SER A 15 -4.83 1.61 10.22
N ALA A 16 -4.71 0.41 9.66
CA ALA A 16 -3.52 -0.01 8.94
C ALA A 16 -3.29 1.03 7.84
N THR A 17 -2.19 1.76 7.94
CA THR A 17 -1.66 2.59 6.86
C THR A 17 -1.82 1.84 5.55
N GLY A 18 -2.48 2.45 4.56
CA GLY A 18 -3.03 1.73 3.43
C GLY A 18 -2.00 1.12 2.50
N TRP A 19 -2.49 0.46 1.44
CA TRP A 19 -1.64 -0.23 0.48
C TRP A 19 -0.73 0.74 -0.29
N VAL A 20 0.42 0.27 -0.73
CA VAL A 20 1.21 1.01 -1.72
C VAL A 20 0.48 0.93 -3.07
N VAL A 21 0.14 2.09 -3.62
CA VAL A 21 -0.55 2.24 -4.92
C VAL A 21 0.41 2.83 -5.96
N PRO A 22 0.44 2.28 -7.18
CA PRO A 22 1.25 2.81 -8.27
C PRO A 22 0.49 3.76 -9.20
N GLU A 23 1.18 4.77 -9.72
CA GLU A 23 0.82 5.52 -10.92
C GLU A 23 1.69 5.01 -12.09
N ASN A 24 1.22 3.93 -12.74
CA ASN A 24 2.03 3.09 -13.64
C ASN A 24 2.66 3.83 -14.84
N ILE A 25 2.09 4.96 -15.27
CA ILE A 25 2.49 5.73 -16.46
C ILE A 25 3.97 6.12 -16.44
N ARG A 26 4.55 6.36 -15.25
CA ARG A 26 5.94 6.80 -15.08
C ARG A 26 6.92 5.65 -14.77
N CYS A 27 6.44 4.41 -14.68
CA CYS A 27 7.24 3.24 -14.37
C CYS A 27 8.10 2.80 -15.57
N VAL A 28 9.42 2.76 -15.38
CA VAL A 28 10.39 2.29 -16.39
C VAL A 28 10.94 0.90 -16.07
N GLN A 29 10.27 0.16 -15.18
CA GLN A 29 10.65 -1.19 -14.75
C GLN A 29 12.10 -1.35 -14.22
N CYS A 30 12.70 -0.31 -13.66
CA CYS A 30 14.09 -0.34 -13.15
C CYS A 30 14.37 -1.34 -12.00
N GLY A 31 13.34 -1.85 -11.32
CA GLY A 31 13.48 -2.88 -10.28
C GLY A 31 13.96 -2.43 -8.91
N ILE A 32 14.35 -1.15 -8.74
CA ILE A 32 14.84 -0.62 -7.45
C ILE A 32 13.84 -0.85 -6.30
N CYS A 33 12.54 -0.70 -6.55
CA CYS A 33 11.51 -0.94 -5.54
C CYS A 33 11.45 -2.39 -5.04
N SER A 34 11.60 -3.39 -5.93
CA SER A 34 11.67 -4.80 -5.53
C SER A 34 12.97 -5.10 -4.82
N PHE A 35 14.10 -4.56 -5.29
CA PHE A 35 15.42 -4.77 -4.69
C PHE A 35 15.49 -4.29 -3.23
N TYR A 36 14.85 -3.17 -2.90
CA TYR A 36 14.81 -2.64 -1.53
C TYR A 36 13.61 -3.16 -0.72
N CYS A 37 12.84 -4.12 -1.22
CA CYS A 37 11.78 -4.74 -0.43
C CYS A 37 12.40 -5.71 0.58
N PRO A 38 12.29 -5.47 1.91
CA PRO A 38 12.95 -6.32 2.92
C PRO A 38 12.34 -7.72 3.07
N ILE A 39 11.29 -8.01 2.32
CA ILE A 39 10.50 -9.26 2.33
C ILE A 39 10.28 -9.79 0.91
N ASP A 40 11.10 -9.32 -0.04
CA ASP A 40 11.19 -9.84 -1.42
C ASP A 40 9.89 -9.85 -2.24
N ILE A 41 8.97 -8.91 -1.99
CA ILE A 41 7.82 -8.69 -2.88
C ILE A 41 8.33 -8.08 -4.20
N ASP A 42 7.86 -8.62 -5.34
CA ASP A 42 8.14 -8.02 -6.66
C ASP A 42 7.28 -6.76 -6.89
N VAL A 43 7.56 -5.70 -6.14
CA VAL A 43 6.85 -4.40 -6.21
C VAL A 43 6.91 -3.79 -7.62
N ARG A 44 7.99 -4.03 -8.38
CA ARG A 44 8.13 -3.61 -9.78
C ARG A 44 7.01 -4.18 -10.66
N ARG A 45 6.59 -5.43 -10.43
CA ARG A 45 5.46 -6.04 -11.16
C ARG A 45 4.16 -5.31 -10.86
N HIS A 46 3.87 -5.06 -9.58
CA HIS A 46 2.70 -4.26 -9.16
C HIS A 46 2.72 -2.87 -9.81
N ALA A 47 3.87 -2.19 -9.78
CA ALA A 47 4.05 -0.87 -10.38
C ALA A 47 3.81 -0.86 -11.89
N TRP A 48 4.25 -1.91 -12.59
CA TRP A 48 4.04 -2.06 -14.04
C TRP A 48 2.58 -2.36 -14.39
N LEU A 49 1.91 -3.21 -13.60
CA LEU A 49 0.51 -3.57 -13.81
C LEU A 49 -0.47 -2.47 -13.36
N GLY A 50 -0.01 -1.46 -12.62
CA GLY A 50 -0.91 -0.48 -12.01
C GLY A 50 -1.70 -1.05 -10.83
N GLU A 51 -1.25 -2.15 -10.25
CA GLU A 51 -1.94 -2.84 -9.18
C GLU A 51 -1.39 -2.41 -7.81
N PRO A 52 -2.25 -2.16 -6.82
CA PRO A 52 -1.78 -1.94 -5.46
C PRO A 52 -1.02 -3.17 -4.93
N VAL A 53 -0.04 -2.94 -4.06
CA VAL A 53 0.76 -4.00 -3.41
C VAL A 53 -0.06 -4.65 -2.28
N LYS A 54 -1.10 -5.41 -2.67
CA LYS A 54 -1.99 -6.17 -1.77
C LYS A 54 -1.43 -7.55 -1.43
N ASP A 55 -0.19 -7.58 -0.95
CA ASP A 55 0.45 -8.81 -0.49
C ASP A 55 0.27 -8.95 1.03
N SER A 56 -0.10 -10.14 1.52
CA SER A 56 -0.28 -10.40 2.95
C SER A 56 0.99 -10.25 3.76
N HIS A 57 2.16 -10.39 3.13
CA HIS A 57 3.45 -10.22 3.77
C HIS A 57 3.87 -8.76 3.84
N CYS A 58 3.24 -7.86 3.06
CA CYS A 58 3.61 -6.45 3.02
C CYS A 58 3.50 -5.81 4.41
N ILE A 59 4.64 -5.53 5.03
CA ILE A 59 4.73 -4.89 6.35
C ILE A 59 4.59 -3.36 6.31
N THR A 60 4.23 -2.79 5.15
CA THR A 60 4.03 -1.34 4.96
C THR A 60 5.25 -0.48 5.34
N CYS A 61 6.48 -0.97 5.15
CA CYS A 61 7.71 -0.27 5.55
C CYS A 61 8.01 1.01 4.74
N GLY A 62 7.54 1.12 3.49
CA GLY A 62 7.70 2.32 2.66
C GLY A 62 9.00 2.44 1.87
N GLU A 63 9.95 1.50 1.96
CA GLU A 63 11.20 1.56 1.19
C GLU A 63 10.94 1.65 -0.33
N CYS A 64 9.97 0.91 -0.85
CA CYS A 64 9.64 0.96 -2.27
C CYS A 64 9.13 2.34 -2.73
N VAL A 65 8.42 3.07 -1.85
CA VAL A 65 7.96 4.45 -2.08
C VAL A 65 9.16 5.40 -2.05
N ALA A 66 9.98 5.33 -1.00
CA ALA A 66 11.13 6.21 -0.81
C ALA A 66 12.21 6.06 -1.90
N ARG A 67 12.41 4.83 -2.41
CA ARG A 67 13.48 4.51 -3.36
C ARG A 67 13.07 4.66 -4.82
N CYS A 68 11.79 4.88 -5.12
CA CYS A 68 11.34 4.96 -6.51
C CYS A 68 11.88 6.25 -7.17
N PRO A 69 12.82 6.18 -8.12
CA PRO A 69 13.42 7.38 -8.71
C PRO A 69 12.43 8.16 -9.61
N ARG A 70 11.33 7.52 -9.99
CA ARG A 70 10.27 8.11 -10.83
C ARG A 70 9.08 8.62 -10.02
N GLY A 71 9.05 8.39 -8.70
CA GLY A 71 7.93 8.77 -7.83
C GLY A 71 6.60 8.11 -8.25
N VAL A 72 6.65 6.84 -8.69
CA VAL A 72 5.50 6.07 -9.16
C VAL A 72 4.65 5.53 -8.00
N LEU A 73 5.26 5.25 -6.87
CA LEU A 73 4.64 4.55 -5.75
C LEU A 73 4.29 5.55 -4.64
N ALA A 74 3.11 5.40 -4.04
CA ALA A 74 2.66 6.16 -2.87
C ALA A 74 1.84 5.28 -1.95
N PHE A 75 1.70 5.66 -0.68
CA PHE A 75 0.69 5.05 0.19
C PHE A 75 -0.68 5.57 -0.21
N GLY A 76 -1.61 4.67 -0.53
CA GLY A 76 -2.99 5.00 -0.82
C GLY A 76 -3.83 4.92 0.44
N ASP A 77 -4.69 5.93 0.66
CA ASP A 77 -5.80 5.76 1.59
C ASP A 77 -6.76 4.71 1.01
N SER A 78 -7.30 3.84 1.88
CA SER A 78 -8.21 2.76 1.49
C SER A 78 -9.43 3.23 0.68
N ASP A 79 -9.84 4.49 0.82
CA ASP A 79 -10.94 5.11 0.07
C ASP A 79 -10.52 5.88 -1.20
N LEU A 80 -9.26 6.30 -1.32
CA LEU A 80 -8.82 7.15 -2.44
C LEU A 80 -8.38 6.34 -3.66
N ALA A 81 -7.88 5.13 -3.44
CA ALA A 81 -7.50 4.20 -4.52
C ALA A 81 -8.69 3.78 -5.42
N ALA A 82 -9.92 3.88 -4.92
CA ALA A 82 -11.14 3.50 -5.65
C ALA A 82 -11.77 4.64 -6.48
N ARG A 83 -11.34 5.90 -6.28
CA ARG A 83 -12.02 7.10 -6.83
C ARG A 83 -11.34 7.73 -8.05
N ARG A 84 -10.27 7.11 -8.55
CA ARG A 84 -9.44 7.61 -9.67
C ARG A 84 -9.54 6.75 -10.94
N GLY A 85 -10.67 6.06 -11.10
CA GLY A 85 -11.06 5.33 -12.32
C GLY A 85 -12.10 6.11 -13.11
#